data_AF-A0A839I542-F1
#
_entry.id   AF-A0A839I542-F1
#
_cell.length_a   1.000
_cell.length_b   1.000
_cell.length_c   1.000
_cell.angle_alpha   90.00
_cell.angle_beta   90.00
_cell.angle_gamma   90.00
#
_symmetry.space_group_name_H-M   'P 1'
#
loop_
_entity.id
_entity.type
_entity.pdbx_description
1 polymer ?
#
loop_
_entity_poly.entity_id
_entity_poly.type
_entity_poly.pdbx_seq_one_letter_code
_entity_poly.pdbx_strand_id
1 'polypeptide(L)'
;MLMSPTLKQKLHSHGWFILINSLVAMAIASRYFAFLPEIPTDLLGLSFLLSGTFSQMVLLACVIGLVALPAIFIKNAKLRNGTQALIASLGIAILFIDTLVFAQYRFHINAVVLELVLSGQVVSFPLVTWLTVVGGVRALIAAQYVLIVWLEKPAVITQYKLGRKFAIITFFALLATHGIHIWAAANAYQPVTTVKRYLPVFYPATSTSMMKKYGWVDEEAIARQNSMKMNKKSDLNYPLTPLQKEAVHKPINIMILAVDSWRADTFNAENTPNMWEYAKNGVVFDNHISTGNATRTGIFGLFYGIPGTYWHGFLANQRSPVLVDRLQELNYEMGIFTAAQLEKPEFNQTVFKNIPNLRIES
;
A
#
# COMPACT_ATOMS: atom_id res chain seq x y z
N MET A 1 13.59 -14.92 -47.94
CA MET A 1 12.53 -15.61 -47.16
C MET A 1 13.11 -15.95 -45.80
N LEU A 2 12.88 -15.13 -44.77
CA LEU A 2 13.39 -15.43 -43.42
C LEU A 2 12.61 -16.64 -42.88
N MET A 3 13.28 -17.78 -42.69
CA MET A 3 12.68 -18.97 -42.09
C MET A 3 12.04 -18.60 -40.74
N SER A 4 10.86 -19.14 -40.46
CA SER A 4 10.20 -18.93 -39.17
C SER A 4 11.11 -19.40 -38.04
N PRO A 5 11.25 -18.64 -36.94
CA PRO A 5 12.17 -18.99 -35.86
C PRO A 5 11.78 -20.33 -35.23
N THR A 6 12.82 -21.13 -34.93
CA THR A 6 12.66 -22.41 -34.24
C THR A 6 12.13 -22.19 -32.82
N LEU A 7 11.53 -23.23 -32.20
CA LEU A 7 11.05 -23.15 -30.81
C LEU A 7 12.16 -22.74 -29.84
N LYS A 8 13.39 -23.25 -30.05
CA LYS A 8 14.58 -22.90 -29.26
C LYS A 8 14.92 -21.41 -29.37
N GLN A 9 14.85 -20.83 -30.56
CA GLN A 9 15.07 -19.40 -30.77
C GLN A 9 14.00 -18.56 -30.08
N LYS A 10 12.72 -18.95 -30.21
CA LYS A 10 11.62 -18.24 -29.53
C LYS A 10 11.76 -18.25 -28.01
N LEU A 11 12.08 -19.41 -27.42
CA LEU A 11 12.34 -19.53 -25.98
C LEU A 11 13.53 -18.69 -25.53
N HIS A 12 14.59 -18.67 -26.33
CA HIS A 12 15.77 -17.85 -26.06
C HIS A 12 15.44 -16.35 -26.07
N SER A 13 14.73 -15.86 -27.10
CA SER A 13 14.28 -14.46 -27.18
C SER A 13 13.33 -14.11 -26.03
N HIS A 14 12.44 -15.03 -25.64
CA HIS A 14 11.55 -14.86 -24.50
C HIS A 14 12.31 -14.74 -23.18
N GLY A 15 13.33 -15.58 -22.94
CA GLY A 15 14.18 -15.48 -21.75
C GLY A 15 14.93 -14.14 -21.66
N TRP A 16 15.46 -13.66 -22.79
CA TRP A 16 16.05 -12.32 -22.86
C TRP A 16 15.04 -11.20 -22.62
N PHE A 17 13.81 -11.38 -23.09
CA PHE A 17 12.73 -10.43 -22.89
C PHE A 17 12.35 -10.31 -21.41
N ILE A 18 12.28 -11.44 -20.69
CA ILE A 18 12.11 -11.47 -19.23
C ILE A 18 13.27 -10.76 -18.53
N LEU A 19 14.51 -11.07 -18.92
CA LEU A 19 15.70 -10.45 -18.34
C LEU A 19 15.66 -8.92 -18.49
N ILE A 20 15.42 -8.40 -19.69
CA ILE A 20 15.40 -6.94 -19.91
C ILE A 20 14.23 -6.31 -19.14
N ASN A 21 13.05 -6.94 -19.13
CA ASN A 21 11.93 -6.44 -18.34
C ASN A 21 12.19 -6.44 -16.84
N SER A 22 12.98 -7.38 -16.32
CA SER A 22 13.37 -7.36 -14.90
C SER A 22 14.24 -6.15 -14.56
N LEU A 23 15.14 -5.73 -15.46
CA LEU A 23 15.96 -4.53 -15.27
C LEU A 23 15.11 -3.25 -15.33
N VAL A 24 14.12 -3.21 -16.24
CA VAL A 24 13.14 -2.11 -16.30
C VAL A 24 12.32 -2.06 -15.01
N ALA A 25 11.86 -3.21 -14.52
CA ALA A 25 11.13 -3.32 -13.26
C ALA A 25 11.98 -2.85 -12.06
N MET A 26 13.27 -3.19 -12.01
CA MET A 26 14.20 -2.67 -11.01
C MET A 26 14.33 -1.16 -11.05
N ALA A 27 14.47 -0.57 -12.25
CA ALA A 27 14.53 0.88 -12.40
C ALA A 27 13.26 1.56 -11.89
N ILE A 28 12.08 1.00 -12.18
CA ILE A 28 10.80 1.51 -11.66
C ILE A 28 10.72 1.33 -10.15
N ALA A 29 11.09 0.16 -9.61
CA ALA A 29 11.04 -0.13 -8.19
C ALA A 29 11.99 0.73 -7.36
N SER A 30 13.05 1.27 -7.94
CA SER A 30 13.91 2.25 -7.25
C SER A 30 13.13 3.47 -6.73
N ARG A 31 11.96 3.78 -7.32
CA ARG A 31 11.07 4.84 -6.85
C ARG A 31 10.58 4.61 -5.41
N TYR A 32 10.47 3.36 -4.96
CA TYR A 32 10.10 3.03 -3.58
C TYR A 32 11.14 3.52 -2.56
N PHE A 33 12.41 3.63 -2.97
CA PHE A 33 13.50 4.01 -2.07
C PHE A 33 13.41 5.46 -1.61
N ALA A 34 12.74 6.33 -2.38
CA ALA A 34 12.48 7.72 -1.99
C ALA A 34 11.59 7.84 -0.73
N PHE A 35 10.96 6.74 -0.32
CA PHE A 35 10.04 6.69 0.81
C PHE A 35 10.56 5.83 1.97
N LEU A 36 11.79 5.29 1.85
CA LEU A 36 12.47 4.69 2.98
C LEU A 36 12.73 5.79 4.03
N PRO A 37 12.47 5.54 5.32
CA PRO A 37 12.77 6.50 6.39
C PRO A 37 14.26 6.84 6.40
N GLU A 38 15.10 5.81 6.26
CA GLU A 38 16.55 5.89 6.12
C GLU A 38 17.01 4.74 5.22
N ILE A 39 18.01 5.00 4.36
CA ILE A 39 18.68 3.94 3.60
C ILE A 39 19.62 3.20 4.56
N PRO A 40 19.54 1.87 4.69
CA PRO A 40 20.46 1.12 5.55
C PRO A 40 21.91 1.37 5.15
N THR A 41 22.73 1.80 6.12
CA THR A 41 24.17 2.04 5.94
C THR A 41 25.01 0.84 6.33
N ASP A 42 24.43 -0.10 7.09
CA ASP A 42 25.09 -1.34 7.47
C ASP A 42 25.12 -2.35 6.31
N LEU A 43 26.12 -3.22 6.32
CA LEU A 43 26.36 -4.17 5.23
C LEU A 43 25.18 -5.13 5.02
N LEU A 44 24.54 -5.60 6.09
CA LEU A 44 23.45 -6.59 6.00
C LEU A 44 22.17 -5.97 5.46
N GLY A 45 21.79 -4.80 5.97
CA GLY A 45 20.66 -4.01 5.49
C GLY A 45 20.80 -3.60 4.04
N LEU A 46 21.98 -3.09 3.63
CA LEU A 46 22.24 -2.73 2.24
C LEU A 46 22.22 -3.95 1.32
N SER A 47 22.86 -5.05 1.73
CA SER A 47 22.83 -6.32 0.98
C SER A 47 21.42 -6.85 0.83
N PHE A 48 20.58 -6.75 1.85
CA PHE A 48 19.18 -7.14 1.80
C PHE A 48 18.37 -6.25 0.85
N LEU A 49 18.53 -4.93 0.92
CA LEU A 49 17.82 -3.99 0.05
C LEU A 49 18.15 -4.26 -1.43
N LEU A 50 19.44 -4.41 -1.76
CA LEU A 50 19.89 -4.65 -3.14
C LEU A 50 19.49 -6.03 -3.64
N SER A 51 19.79 -7.10 -2.87
CA SER A 51 19.44 -8.46 -3.28
C SER A 51 17.93 -8.68 -3.31
N GLY A 52 17.18 -8.09 -2.38
CA GLY A 52 15.72 -8.19 -2.30
C GLY A 52 15.04 -7.48 -3.46
N THR A 53 15.48 -6.27 -3.81
CA THR A 53 14.96 -5.55 -4.96
C THR A 53 15.28 -6.28 -6.26
N PHE A 54 16.54 -6.71 -6.43
CA PHE A 54 16.96 -7.48 -7.61
C PHE A 54 16.13 -8.75 -7.75
N SER A 55 16.12 -9.61 -6.73
CA SER A 55 15.48 -10.91 -6.77
C SER A 55 13.96 -10.81 -6.94
N GLN A 56 13.30 -9.88 -6.24
CA GLN A 56 11.86 -9.67 -6.34
C GLN A 56 11.45 -9.18 -7.73
N MET A 57 12.17 -8.21 -8.31
CA MET A 57 11.83 -7.70 -9.64
C MET A 57 12.08 -8.74 -10.73
N VAL A 58 13.11 -9.58 -10.58
CA VAL A 58 13.31 -10.74 -11.46
C VAL A 58 12.19 -11.76 -11.29
N LEU A 59 11.76 -12.06 -10.06
CA LEU A 59 10.66 -12.99 -9.80
C LEU A 59 9.36 -12.50 -10.44
N LEU A 60 9.00 -11.23 -10.26
CA LEU A 60 7.81 -10.62 -10.87
C LEU A 60 7.89 -10.66 -12.40
N ALA A 61 9.03 -10.30 -12.99
CA ALA A 61 9.23 -10.38 -14.43
C ALA A 61 9.11 -11.84 -14.94
N CYS A 62 9.62 -12.82 -14.20
CA CYS A 62 9.47 -14.24 -14.50
C CYS A 62 8.01 -14.70 -14.42
N VAL A 63 7.23 -14.25 -13.44
CA VAL A 63 5.79 -14.56 -13.33
C VAL A 63 5.02 -13.99 -14.52
N ILE A 64 5.26 -12.73 -14.89
CA ILE A 64 4.65 -12.12 -16.08
C ILE A 64 5.10 -12.85 -17.36
N GLY A 65 6.38 -13.22 -17.44
CA GLY A 65 6.94 -14.05 -18.51
C GLY A 65 6.25 -15.40 -18.62
N LEU A 66 6.00 -16.07 -17.50
CA LEU A 66 5.29 -17.35 -17.44
C LEU A 66 3.85 -17.23 -17.97
N VAL A 67 3.15 -16.14 -17.63
CA VAL A 67 1.82 -15.83 -18.19
C VAL A 67 1.89 -15.60 -19.70
N ALA A 68 2.96 -14.98 -20.20
CA ALA A 68 3.20 -14.75 -21.63
C ALA A 68 3.74 -15.99 -22.38
N LEU A 69 4.21 -17.02 -21.68
CA LEU A 69 4.86 -18.19 -22.27
C LEU A 69 4.00 -18.93 -23.32
N PRO A 70 2.68 -19.13 -23.13
CA PRO A 70 1.83 -19.77 -24.15
C PRO A 70 1.84 -19.06 -25.51
N ALA A 71 2.13 -17.75 -25.55
CA ALA A 71 2.18 -16.99 -26.80
C ALA A 71 3.27 -17.51 -27.76
N ILE A 72 4.30 -18.20 -27.26
CA ILE A 72 5.40 -18.77 -28.07
C ILE A 72 4.87 -19.76 -29.14
N PHE A 73 3.77 -20.46 -28.84
CA PHE A 73 3.16 -21.44 -29.73
C PHE A 73 2.37 -20.79 -30.89
N ILE A 74 2.13 -19.48 -30.85
CA ILE A 74 1.45 -18.74 -31.92
C ILE A 74 2.36 -18.70 -33.16
N LYS A 75 1.84 -19.18 -34.29
CA LYS A 75 2.56 -19.25 -35.58
C LYS A 75 2.81 -17.86 -36.18
N ASN A 76 1.80 -16.98 -36.15
CA ASN A 76 1.91 -15.62 -36.66
C ASN A 76 2.83 -14.78 -35.77
N ALA A 77 3.95 -14.31 -36.32
CA ALA A 77 4.96 -13.56 -35.57
C ALA A 77 4.43 -12.23 -35.01
N LYS A 78 3.59 -11.51 -35.77
CA LYS A 78 3.00 -10.24 -35.31
C LYS A 78 2.10 -10.46 -34.12
N LEU A 79 1.24 -11.49 -34.18
CA LEU A 79 0.33 -11.83 -33.09
C LEU A 79 1.09 -12.33 -31.86
N ARG A 80 2.06 -13.24 -32.03
CA ARG A 80 2.94 -13.72 -30.95
C ARG A 80 3.62 -12.56 -30.21
N ASN A 81 4.29 -11.69 -30.97
CA ASN A 81 5.08 -10.59 -30.41
C ASN A 81 4.17 -9.52 -29.81
N GLY A 82 3.01 -9.26 -30.43
CA GLY A 82 1.97 -8.38 -29.90
C GLY A 82 1.44 -8.87 -28.56
N THR A 83 1.11 -10.17 -28.43
CA THR A 83 0.63 -10.75 -27.18
C THR A 83 1.68 -10.67 -26.07
N GLN A 84 2.93 -11.05 -26.35
CA GLN A 84 4.02 -10.94 -25.37
C GLN A 84 4.25 -9.48 -24.93
N ALA A 85 4.28 -8.55 -25.88
CA ALA A 85 4.46 -7.13 -25.61
C ALA A 85 3.31 -6.55 -24.78
N LEU A 86 2.07 -6.93 -25.08
CA LEU A 86 0.89 -6.49 -24.33
C LEU A 86 0.95 -6.97 -22.87
N ILE A 87 1.19 -8.26 -22.65
CA ILE A 87 1.25 -8.84 -21.29
C ILE A 87 2.39 -8.21 -20.47
N ALA A 88 3.58 -8.06 -21.05
CA ALA A 88 4.70 -7.39 -20.38
C ALA A 88 4.41 -5.92 -20.08
N SER A 89 3.77 -5.20 -21.01
CA SER A 89 3.38 -3.80 -20.82
C SER A 89 2.38 -3.65 -19.68
N LEU A 90 1.40 -4.56 -19.57
CA LEU A 90 0.46 -4.56 -18.45
C LEU A 90 1.19 -4.78 -17.10
N GLY A 91 2.12 -5.73 -17.03
CA GLY A 91 2.92 -5.95 -15.82
C GLY A 91 3.73 -4.72 -15.41
N ILE A 92 4.42 -4.10 -16.36
CA ILE A 92 5.21 -2.87 -16.12
C ILE A 92 4.31 -1.68 -15.76
N ALA A 93 3.16 -1.53 -16.41
CA ALA A 93 2.21 -0.46 -16.11
C ALA A 93 1.62 -0.61 -14.70
N ILE A 94 1.23 -1.83 -14.30
CA ILE A 94 0.75 -2.12 -12.95
C ILE A 94 1.82 -1.76 -11.91
N LEU A 95 3.07 -2.20 -12.13
CA LEU A 95 4.17 -1.85 -11.23
C LEU A 95 4.39 -0.33 -11.14
N PHE A 96 4.34 0.37 -12.26
CA PHE A 96 4.50 1.83 -12.27
C PHE A 96 3.36 2.54 -11.53
N ILE A 97 2.11 2.15 -11.78
CA ILE A 97 0.92 2.68 -11.07
C ILE A 97 1.05 2.41 -9.58
N ASP A 98 1.52 1.23 -9.19
CA ASP A 98 1.75 0.87 -7.79
C ASP A 98 2.75 1.84 -7.12
N THR A 99 3.81 2.27 -7.83
CA THR A 99 4.72 3.30 -7.28
C THR A 99 4.03 4.65 -7.03
N LEU A 100 3.01 5.01 -7.83
CA LEU A 100 2.25 6.25 -7.66
C LEU A 100 1.29 6.15 -6.48
N VAL A 101 0.61 5.01 -6.36
CA VAL A 101 -0.26 4.70 -5.22
C VAL A 101 0.56 4.70 -3.93
N PHE A 102 1.71 4.03 -3.92
CA PHE A 102 2.60 3.99 -2.76
C PHE A 102 3.17 5.37 -2.42
N ALA A 103 3.47 6.20 -3.43
CA ALA A 103 3.92 7.57 -3.24
C ALA A 103 2.90 8.42 -2.48
N GLN A 104 1.61 8.22 -2.77
CA GLN A 104 0.51 8.98 -2.18
C GLN A 104 0.06 8.42 -0.83
N TYR A 105 -0.06 7.10 -0.73
CA TYR A 105 -0.77 6.45 0.37
C TYR A 105 0.12 5.58 1.26
N ARG A 106 1.38 5.28 0.88
CA ARG A 106 2.28 4.34 1.57
C ARG A 106 1.76 2.90 1.64
N PHE A 107 0.79 2.57 0.79
CA PHE A 107 0.28 1.22 0.58
C PHE A 107 0.46 0.82 -0.88
N HIS A 108 0.68 -0.47 -1.11
CA HIS A 108 0.59 -1.05 -2.45
C HIS A 108 -0.89 -1.21 -2.86
N ILE A 109 -1.14 -1.34 -4.16
CA ILE A 109 -2.47 -1.56 -4.74
C ILE A 109 -3.13 -2.75 -4.04
N ASN A 110 -4.31 -2.50 -3.48
CA ASN A 110 -5.16 -3.50 -2.84
C ASN A 110 -6.63 -3.25 -3.23
N ALA A 111 -7.53 -4.13 -2.81
CA ALA A 111 -8.95 -4.05 -3.15
C ALA A 111 -9.58 -2.70 -2.77
N VAL A 112 -9.20 -2.13 -1.62
CA VAL A 112 -9.73 -0.85 -1.11
C VAL A 112 -9.25 0.33 -1.96
N VAL A 113 -7.96 0.36 -2.32
CA VAL A 113 -7.43 1.40 -3.20
C VAL A 113 -8.04 1.30 -4.59
N LEU A 114 -8.23 0.07 -5.10
CA LEU A 114 -8.85 -0.14 -6.40
C LEU A 114 -10.31 0.33 -6.40
N GLU A 115 -11.06 0.04 -5.33
CA GLU A 115 -12.42 0.55 -5.14
C GLU A 115 -12.45 2.07 -5.07
N LEU A 116 -11.51 2.70 -4.35
CA LEU A 116 -11.39 4.15 -4.29
C LEU A 116 -11.16 4.76 -5.67
N VAL A 117 -10.22 4.21 -6.45
CA VAL A 117 -9.88 4.71 -7.81
C VAL A 117 -11.02 4.45 -8.81
N LEU A 118 -11.67 3.29 -8.74
CA LEU A 118 -12.74 2.90 -9.66
C LEU A 118 -14.12 3.47 -9.30
N SER A 119 -14.32 3.92 -8.06
CA SER A 119 -15.58 4.52 -7.62
C SER A 119 -15.95 5.78 -8.42
N GLY A 120 -14.97 6.44 -9.05
CA GLY A 120 -15.21 7.58 -9.94
C GLY A 120 -15.77 8.83 -9.24
N GLN A 121 -15.89 8.82 -7.91
CA GLN A 121 -16.61 9.85 -7.16
C GLN A 121 -15.80 11.09 -6.79
N VAL A 122 -14.50 11.17 -7.13
CA VAL A 122 -13.61 12.15 -6.48
C VAL A 122 -12.80 13.05 -7.42
N VAL A 123 -12.54 12.70 -8.69
CA VAL A 123 -11.69 13.56 -9.55
C VAL A 123 -12.06 13.46 -11.03
N SER A 124 -12.46 14.59 -11.63
CA SER A 124 -12.46 14.75 -13.09
C SER A 124 -11.04 15.03 -13.57
N PHE A 125 -10.47 14.12 -14.36
CA PHE A 125 -9.14 14.34 -14.94
C PHE A 125 -9.23 15.20 -16.21
N PRO A 126 -8.35 16.22 -16.37
CA PRO A 126 -8.24 16.96 -17.62
C PRO A 126 -7.98 16.04 -18.81
N LEU A 127 -8.44 16.44 -20.00
CA LEU A 127 -8.19 15.70 -21.26
C LEU A 127 -6.69 15.42 -21.47
N VAL A 128 -5.82 16.36 -21.09
CA VAL A 128 -4.36 16.22 -21.16
C VAL A 128 -3.86 15.02 -20.35
N THR A 129 -4.44 14.76 -19.17
CA THR A 129 -4.09 13.60 -18.34
C THR A 129 -4.45 12.31 -19.05
N TRP A 130 -5.65 12.23 -19.64
CA TRP A 130 -6.06 11.06 -20.43
C TRP A 130 -5.18 10.84 -21.64
N LEU A 131 -4.86 11.90 -22.39
CA LEU A 131 -3.94 11.82 -23.54
C LEU A 131 -2.54 11.37 -23.11
N THR A 132 -2.04 11.84 -21.97
CA THR A 132 -0.74 11.45 -21.44
C THR A 132 -0.73 9.98 -21.03
N VAL A 133 -1.78 9.49 -20.34
CA VAL A 133 -1.90 8.08 -19.95
C VAL A 133 -2.03 7.18 -21.18
N VAL A 134 -2.94 7.49 -22.10
CA VAL A 134 -3.14 6.71 -23.33
C VAL A 134 -1.89 6.73 -24.20
N GLY A 135 -1.25 7.90 -24.35
CA GLY A 135 0.01 8.05 -25.06
C GLY A 135 1.14 7.24 -24.44
N GLY A 136 1.29 7.29 -23.11
CA GLY A 136 2.28 6.53 -22.36
C GLY A 136 2.08 5.02 -22.48
N VAL A 137 0.85 4.53 -22.36
CA VAL A 137 0.53 3.09 -22.53
C VAL A 137 0.83 2.62 -23.95
N ARG A 138 0.45 3.41 -24.97
CA ARG A 138 0.76 3.09 -26.37
C ARG A 138 2.27 3.08 -26.63
N ALA A 139 3.00 4.05 -26.11
CA ALA A 139 4.45 4.11 -26.22
C ALA A 139 5.14 2.92 -25.55
N LEU A 140 4.67 2.52 -24.36
CA LEU A 140 5.15 1.33 -23.65
C LEU A 140 4.93 0.04 -24.46
N ILE A 141 3.71 -0.17 -24.99
CA ILE A 141 3.39 -1.33 -25.82
C ILE A 141 4.26 -1.35 -27.09
N ALA A 142 4.42 -0.20 -27.75
CA ALA A 142 5.26 -0.08 -28.94
C ALA A 142 6.73 -0.40 -28.61
N ALA A 143 7.27 0.12 -27.50
CA ALA A 143 8.63 -0.16 -27.05
C ALA A 143 8.83 -1.66 -26.75
N GLN A 144 7.90 -2.29 -26.03
CA GLN A 144 7.94 -3.73 -25.75
C GLN A 144 7.84 -4.57 -27.02
N TYR A 145 7.01 -4.16 -27.98
CA TYR A 145 6.87 -4.84 -29.28
C TYR A 145 8.16 -4.75 -30.10
N VAL A 146 8.76 -3.56 -30.18
CA VAL A 146 10.06 -3.35 -30.85
C VAL A 146 11.13 -4.19 -30.18
N LEU A 147 11.15 -4.24 -28.84
CA LEU A 147 12.11 -5.03 -28.07
C LEU A 147 12.02 -6.52 -28.40
N ILE A 148 10.82 -7.14 -28.32
CA ILE A 148 10.69 -8.57 -28.61
C ILE A 148 10.99 -8.90 -30.08
N VAL A 149 10.59 -8.03 -31.02
CA VAL A 149 10.92 -8.19 -32.45
C VAL A 149 12.42 -8.11 -32.69
N TRP A 150 13.12 -7.22 -31.98
CA TRP A 150 14.57 -7.10 -32.04
C TRP A 150 15.28 -8.32 -31.44
N LEU A 151 14.77 -8.87 -30.33
CA LEU A 151 15.30 -10.06 -29.68
C LEU A 151 15.08 -11.36 -30.47
N GLU A 152 14.08 -11.41 -31.35
CA GLU A 152 13.89 -12.54 -32.28
C GLU A 152 14.86 -12.51 -33.47
N LYS A 153 15.41 -11.35 -33.79
CA LYS A 153 16.55 -11.24 -34.70
C LYS A 153 17.81 -11.68 -33.94
N PRO A 154 18.90 -12.10 -34.62
CA PRO A 154 20.17 -12.45 -33.98
C PRO A 154 20.88 -11.19 -33.44
N ALA A 155 20.23 -10.48 -32.52
CA ALA A 155 20.75 -9.29 -31.87
C ALA A 155 22.04 -9.63 -31.13
N VAL A 156 23.05 -8.76 -31.25
CA VAL A 156 24.40 -8.96 -30.71
C VAL A 156 24.36 -9.33 -29.22
N ILE A 157 23.49 -8.68 -28.44
CA ILE A 157 23.37 -8.93 -27.01
C ILE A 157 23.01 -10.40 -26.68
N THR A 158 22.21 -11.03 -27.54
CA THR A 158 21.72 -12.40 -27.35
C THR A 158 22.80 -13.45 -27.64
N GLN A 159 23.91 -13.05 -28.28
CA GLN A 159 25.05 -13.92 -28.57
C GLN A 159 25.97 -14.09 -27.36
N TYR A 160 25.91 -13.18 -26.38
CA TYR A 160 26.67 -13.34 -25.15
C TYR A 160 26.04 -14.39 -24.23
N LYS A 161 26.88 -15.18 -23.55
CA LYS A 161 26.45 -16.18 -22.55
C LYS A 161 26.03 -15.54 -21.20
N LEU A 162 25.31 -14.43 -21.24
CA LEU A 162 24.88 -13.68 -20.04
C LEU A 162 23.67 -14.31 -19.37
N GLY A 163 22.76 -14.97 -20.11
CA GLY A 163 21.55 -15.57 -19.53
C GLY A 163 21.83 -16.56 -18.40
N ARG A 164 22.84 -17.44 -18.57
CA ARG A 164 23.26 -18.37 -17.51
C ARG A 164 23.82 -17.65 -16.29
N LYS A 165 24.65 -16.62 -16.50
CA LYS A 165 25.23 -15.82 -15.41
C LYS A 165 24.12 -15.09 -14.64
N PHE A 166 23.17 -14.50 -15.35
CA PHE A 166 22.02 -13.82 -14.78
C PHE A 166 21.15 -14.76 -13.93
N ALA A 167 20.87 -15.97 -14.43
CA ALA A 167 20.14 -16.98 -13.68
C ALA A 167 20.88 -17.41 -12.39
N ILE A 168 22.21 -17.61 -12.47
CA ILE A 168 23.04 -17.93 -11.30
C ILE A 168 23.01 -16.80 -10.27
N ILE A 169 23.20 -15.55 -10.70
CA ILE A 169 23.13 -14.37 -9.82
C ILE A 169 21.75 -14.27 -9.18
N THR A 170 20.68 -14.49 -9.93
CA THR A 170 19.30 -14.49 -9.42
C THR A 170 19.08 -15.56 -8.36
N PHE A 171 19.58 -16.78 -8.59
CA PHE A 171 19.48 -17.86 -7.62
C PHE A 171 20.17 -17.50 -6.30
N PHE A 172 21.41 -17.01 -6.35
CA PHE A 172 22.13 -16.60 -5.15
C PHE A 172 21.53 -15.35 -4.50
N ALA A 173 20.99 -14.40 -5.26
CA ALA A 173 20.30 -13.24 -4.73
C ALA A 173 19.02 -13.65 -3.98
N LEU A 174 18.22 -14.57 -4.52
CA LEU A 174 17.06 -15.13 -3.82
C LEU A 174 17.47 -15.82 -2.51
N LEU A 175 18.50 -16.67 -2.55
CA LEU A 175 19.03 -17.31 -1.34
C LEU A 175 19.50 -16.29 -0.31
N ALA A 176 20.22 -15.25 -0.73
CA ALA A 176 20.69 -14.18 0.15
C ALA A 176 19.50 -13.40 0.75
N THR A 177 18.54 -12.97 -0.07
CA THR A 177 17.35 -12.24 0.39
C THR A 177 16.58 -13.03 1.43
N HIS A 178 16.24 -14.29 1.14
CA HIS A 178 15.44 -15.11 2.06
C HIS A 178 16.27 -15.54 3.27
N GLY A 179 17.55 -15.89 3.12
CA GLY A 179 18.43 -16.26 4.22
C GLY A 179 18.68 -15.11 5.20
N ILE A 180 19.00 -13.92 4.69
CA ILE A 180 19.18 -12.71 5.50
C ILE A 180 17.88 -12.40 6.25
N HIS A 181 16.72 -12.49 5.58
CA HIS A 181 15.45 -12.22 6.23
C HIS A 181 15.06 -13.26 7.28
N ILE A 182 15.33 -14.56 7.05
CA ILE A 182 15.10 -15.61 8.05
C ILE A 182 15.89 -15.31 9.32
N TRP A 183 17.18 -14.97 9.18
CA TRP A 183 18.03 -14.62 10.32
C TRP A 183 17.57 -13.32 10.99
N ALA A 184 17.29 -12.27 10.22
CA ALA A 184 16.89 -10.98 10.73
C ALA A 184 15.54 -11.04 11.48
N ALA A 185 14.59 -11.84 10.98
CA ALA A 185 13.31 -12.06 11.65
C ALA A 185 13.47 -12.83 12.97
N ALA A 186 14.39 -13.79 13.02
CA ALA A 186 14.73 -14.57 14.21
C ALA A 186 15.51 -13.78 15.27
N ASN A 187 16.16 -12.68 14.90
CA ASN A 187 17.00 -11.87 15.78
C ASN A 187 16.54 -10.41 15.90
N ALA A 188 15.29 -10.11 15.52
CA ALA A 188 14.72 -8.76 15.63
C ALA A 188 15.55 -7.65 14.94
N TYR A 189 16.21 -7.97 13.83
CA TYR A 189 17.09 -7.03 13.13
C TYR A 189 16.29 -6.06 12.24
N GLN A 190 16.09 -4.83 12.75
CA GLN A 190 15.24 -3.81 12.15
C GLN A 190 15.64 -3.32 10.76
N PRO A 191 16.93 -3.07 10.45
CA PRO A 191 17.34 -2.56 9.13
C PRO A 191 16.90 -3.47 7.97
N VAL A 192 16.73 -4.77 8.22
CA VAL A 192 16.21 -5.74 7.24
C VAL A 192 14.70 -5.88 7.33
N THR A 193 14.15 -6.09 8.52
CA THR A 193 12.73 -6.43 8.70
C THR A 193 11.77 -5.29 8.36
N THR A 194 12.23 -4.03 8.41
CA THR A 194 11.42 -2.87 8.01
C THR A 194 11.35 -2.67 6.50
N VAL A 195 12.39 -3.05 5.74
CA VAL A 195 12.45 -2.88 4.27
C VAL A 195 11.38 -3.71 3.54
N LYS A 196 10.92 -4.82 4.15
CA LYS A 196 9.90 -5.71 3.58
C LYS A 196 8.65 -4.99 3.07
N ARG A 197 8.21 -3.92 3.76
CA ARG A 197 6.93 -3.24 3.48
C ARG A 197 6.93 -2.33 2.24
N TYR A 198 8.09 -2.09 1.62
CA TYR A 198 8.27 -1.10 0.55
C TYR A 198 8.26 -1.69 -0.85
N LEU A 199 8.56 -2.99 -1.00
CA LEU A 199 8.54 -3.65 -2.29
C LEU A 199 7.19 -4.35 -2.50
N PRO A 200 6.60 -4.28 -3.72
CA PRO A 200 5.30 -4.86 -3.98
C PRO A 200 5.36 -6.39 -3.98
N VAL A 201 4.34 -7.01 -3.40
CA VAL A 201 4.18 -8.48 -3.33
C VAL A 201 5.41 -9.16 -2.73
N PHE A 202 6.13 -8.48 -1.83
CA PHE A 202 7.39 -8.94 -1.28
C PHE A 202 7.20 -9.65 0.07
N TYR A 203 7.27 -10.97 0.04
CA TYR A 203 7.08 -11.83 1.22
C TYR A 203 8.33 -12.69 1.47
N PRO A 204 9.44 -12.08 1.92
CA PRO A 204 10.65 -12.81 2.26
C PRO A 204 10.40 -13.82 3.39
N ALA A 205 11.12 -14.94 3.34
CA ALA A 205 10.85 -16.12 4.16
C ALA A 205 11.15 -15.86 5.65
N THR A 206 10.46 -16.61 6.50
CA THR A 206 10.71 -16.63 7.95
C THR A 206 10.77 -18.08 8.42
N SER A 207 11.56 -18.36 9.45
CA SER A 207 11.67 -19.71 10.02
C SER A 207 11.86 -19.64 11.54
N THR A 208 11.09 -18.78 12.21
CA THR A 208 11.26 -18.49 13.65
C THR A 208 11.14 -19.73 14.52
N SER A 209 10.18 -20.63 14.25
CA SER A 209 10.03 -21.89 14.99
C SER A 209 11.24 -22.82 14.87
N MET A 210 11.83 -22.93 13.67
CA MET A 210 13.03 -23.74 13.44
C MET A 210 14.24 -23.10 14.12
N MET A 211 14.42 -21.79 13.94
CA MET A 211 15.52 -21.04 14.56
C MET A 211 15.45 -21.14 16.09
N LYS A 212 14.25 -21.10 16.67
CA LYS A 212 14.02 -21.30 18.11
C LYS A 212 14.40 -22.70 18.54
N LYS A 213 13.99 -23.74 17.79
CA LYS A 213 14.31 -25.14 18.08
C LYS A 213 15.83 -25.40 18.15
N TYR A 214 16.63 -24.72 17.33
CA TYR A 214 18.09 -24.86 17.30
C TYR A 214 18.83 -23.83 18.17
N GLY A 215 18.13 -22.99 18.93
CA GLY A 215 18.76 -21.98 19.79
C GLY A 215 19.41 -20.80 19.05
N TRP A 216 18.98 -20.51 17.81
CA TRP A 216 19.48 -19.41 16.98
C TRP A 216 18.58 -18.17 17.01
N VAL A 217 17.83 -18.00 18.09
CA VAL A 217 16.87 -16.89 18.29
C VAL A 217 17.28 -16.09 19.53
N ASP A 218 17.32 -14.77 19.37
CA ASP A 218 17.39 -13.85 20.50
C ASP A 218 15.97 -13.55 21.00
N GLU A 219 15.50 -14.39 21.94
CA GLU A 219 14.14 -14.27 22.50
C GLU A 219 13.93 -12.96 23.26
N GLU A 220 14.98 -12.45 23.91
CA GLU A 220 14.94 -11.17 24.61
C GLU A 220 14.86 -10.00 23.64
N ALA A 221 15.58 -10.03 22.51
CA ALA A 221 15.46 -9.02 21.47
C ALA A 221 14.09 -9.07 20.79
N ILE A 222 13.52 -10.25 20.56
CA ILE A 222 12.14 -10.37 20.05
C ILE A 222 11.13 -9.83 21.07
N ALA A 223 11.26 -10.19 22.35
CA ALA A 223 10.38 -9.70 23.41
C ALA A 223 10.48 -8.18 23.58
N ARG A 224 11.71 -7.64 23.60
CA ARG A 224 11.99 -6.19 23.58
C ARG A 224 11.45 -5.52 22.33
N GLN A 225 11.59 -6.13 21.15
CA GLN A 225 11.03 -5.58 19.92
C GLN A 225 9.50 -5.60 19.94
N ASN A 226 8.85 -6.63 20.48
CA ASN A 226 7.39 -6.69 20.58
C ASN A 226 6.86 -5.67 21.59
N SER A 227 7.53 -5.49 22.73
CA SER A 227 7.21 -4.43 23.68
C SER A 227 7.55 -3.02 23.15
N MET A 228 8.57 -2.90 22.30
CA MET A 228 8.88 -1.67 21.55
C MET A 228 7.93 -1.45 20.36
N LYS A 229 7.37 -2.47 19.72
CA LYS A 229 6.31 -2.31 18.70
C LYS A 229 5.03 -1.75 19.32
N MET A 230 4.77 -2.10 20.58
CA MET A 230 3.75 -1.42 21.38
C MET A 230 4.12 0.03 21.73
N ASN A 231 5.41 0.40 21.69
CA ASN A 231 5.92 1.69 22.20
C ASN A 231 6.63 2.62 21.20
N LYS A 232 6.95 2.24 19.95
CA LYS A 232 7.60 3.13 18.96
C LYS A 232 7.29 2.84 17.49
N LYS A 233 6.81 3.93 16.87
CA LYS A 233 6.80 4.34 15.46
C LYS A 233 6.09 3.42 14.46
N SER A 234 4.77 3.44 14.57
CA SER A 234 3.97 3.83 13.42
C SER A 234 4.58 5.06 12.71
N ASP A 235 4.50 5.16 11.38
CA ASP A 235 4.73 6.42 10.66
C ASP A 235 3.74 7.54 11.10
N LEU A 236 2.76 7.19 11.94
CA LEU A 236 1.82 8.09 12.56
C LEU A 236 2.40 8.76 13.81
N ASN A 237 2.75 10.04 13.66
CA ASN A 237 3.12 10.91 14.77
C ASN A 237 1.91 11.73 15.23
N TYR A 238 1.08 11.16 16.11
CA TYR A 238 -0.12 11.80 16.65
C TYR A 238 -0.34 11.48 18.14
N PRO A 239 -0.54 12.48 19.01
CA PRO A 239 -0.31 13.90 18.75
C PRO A 239 1.19 14.18 18.55
N LEU A 240 1.53 15.28 17.87
CA LEU A 240 2.94 15.66 17.61
C LEU A 240 3.71 15.93 18.91
N THR A 241 3.02 16.46 19.91
CA THR A 241 3.53 16.71 21.25
C THR A 241 2.51 16.21 22.27
N PRO A 242 2.95 15.83 23.49
CA PRO A 242 2.03 15.53 24.57
C PRO A 242 1.09 16.70 24.84
N LEU A 243 -0.18 16.41 25.14
CA LEU A 243 -1.18 17.43 25.45
C LEU A 243 -0.76 18.22 26.68
N GLN A 244 -0.84 19.55 26.58
CA GLN A 244 -0.87 20.42 27.74
C GLN A 244 -2.31 20.42 28.28
N LYS A 245 -2.46 20.08 29.55
CA LYS A 245 -3.78 19.81 30.17
C LYS A 245 -4.06 20.88 31.21
N GLU A 246 -5.26 21.44 31.16
CA GLU A 246 -5.79 22.31 32.20
C GLU A 246 -6.71 21.54 33.14
N ALA A 247 -6.83 22.02 34.38
CA ALA A 247 -7.74 21.46 35.36
C ALA A 247 -9.19 21.83 35.02
N VAL A 248 -10.04 20.82 34.85
CA VAL A 248 -11.48 21.01 34.62
C VAL A 248 -12.20 20.81 35.94
N HIS A 249 -12.55 21.91 36.62
CA HIS A 249 -13.16 21.86 37.95
C HIS A 249 -14.65 21.52 37.94
N LYS A 250 -15.34 21.82 36.83
CA LYS A 250 -16.78 21.59 36.66
C LYS A 250 -17.03 20.95 35.30
N PRO A 251 -16.80 19.63 35.15
CA PRO A 251 -17.12 18.94 33.90
C PRO A 251 -18.63 19.00 33.65
N ILE A 252 -19.02 19.14 32.39
CA ILE A 252 -20.42 19.15 31.95
C ILE A 252 -20.70 17.88 31.15
N ASN A 253 -21.96 17.46 31.08
CA ASN A 253 -22.33 16.36 30.18
C ASN A 253 -22.21 16.82 28.72
N ILE A 254 -21.68 15.92 27.87
CA ILE A 254 -21.53 16.17 26.44
C ILE A 254 -22.37 15.15 25.68
N MET A 255 -23.26 15.64 24.83
CA MET A 255 -24.08 14.80 23.93
C MET A 255 -23.73 15.14 22.49
N ILE A 256 -23.27 14.15 21.73
CA ILE A 256 -23.01 14.27 20.30
C ILE A 256 -24.08 13.47 19.56
N LEU A 257 -24.91 14.16 18.79
CA LEU A 257 -25.86 13.56 17.87
C LEU A 257 -25.32 13.71 16.46
N ALA A 258 -24.87 12.61 15.86
CA ALA A 258 -24.35 12.57 14.50
C ALA A 258 -25.32 11.80 13.59
N VAL A 259 -25.67 12.38 12.45
CA VAL A 259 -26.48 11.75 11.41
C VAL A 259 -25.56 11.40 10.25
N ASP A 260 -25.58 10.14 9.78
CA ASP A 260 -24.63 9.60 8.80
C ASP A 260 -24.47 10.45 7.54
N SER A 261 -25.58 10.97 7.03
CA SER A 261 -25.62 11.87 5.88
C SER A 261 -26.92 12.65 5.92
N TRP A 262 -26.83 13.97 5.73
CA TRP A 262 -27.99 14.84 5.74
C TRP A 262 -27.83 15.96 4.72
N ARG A 263 -28.93 16.27 4.04
CA ARG A 263 -29.01 17.38 3.08
C ARG A 263 -29.21 18.69 3.84
N ALA A 264 -28.24 19.59 3.73
CA ALA A 264 -28.26 20.87 4.45
C ALA A 264 -29.50 21.73 4.13
N ASP A 265 -29.99 21.71 2.88
CA ASP A 265 -31.18 22.45 2.46
C ASP A 265 -32.49 21.95 3.09
N THR A 266 -32.49 20.74 3.65
CA THR A 266 -33.64 20.17 4.37
C THR A 266 -33.68 20.54 5.85
N PHE A 267 -32.68 21.27 6.36
CA PHE A 267 -32.74 21.85 7.68
C PHE A 267 -33.60 23.12 7.66
N ASN A 268 -34.91 22.94 7.79
CA ASN A 268 -35.88 24.04 7.77
C ASN A 268 -37.14 23.68 8.59
N ALA A 269 -37.99 24.68 8.81
CA ALA A 269 -39.21 24.55 9.63
C ALA A 269 -40.21 23.52 9.09
N GLU A 270 -40.22 23.29 7.77
CA GLU A 270 -41.17 22.37 7.12
C GLU A 270 -40.71 20.92 7.24
N ASN A 271 -39.44 20.65 6.92
CA ASN A 271 -38.91 19.29 6.85
C ASN A 271 -38.42 18.77 8.22
N THR A 272 -37.90 19.65 9.07
CA THR A 272 -37.34 19.28 10.39
C THR A 272 -37.84 20.20 11.51
N PRO A 273 -39.16 20.27 11.76
CA PRO A 273 -39.78 21.28 12.64
C PRO A 273 -39.21 21.28 14.05
N ASN A 274 -39.02 20.11 14.66
CA ASN A 274 -38.51 20.00 16.04
C ASN A 274 -37.05 20.47 16.17
N MET A 275 -36.20 20.10 15.21
CA MET A 275 -34.79 20.48 15.22
C MET A 275 -34.61 21.95 14.87
N TRP A 276 -35.45 22.48 13.96
CA TRP A 276 -35.51 23.89 13.62
C TRP A 276 -35.91 24.74 14.84
N GLU A 277 -36.92 24.32 15.60
CA GLU A 277 -37.32 25.01 16.83
C GLU A 277 -36.24 24.94 17.90
N TYR A 278 -35.64 23.76 18.11
CA TYR A 278 -34.54 23.58 19.06
C TYR A 278 -33.35 24.50 18.76
N ALA A 279 -33.00 24.64 17.47
CA ALA A 279 -31.87 25.44 17.03
C ALA A 279 -32.04 26.95 17.29
N LYS A 280 -33.28 27.47 17.42
CA LYS A 280 -33.53 28.88 17.76
C LYS A 280 -32.95 29.28 19.12
N ASN A 281 -32.81 28.32 20.03
CA ASN A 281 -32.21 28.53 21.35
C ASN A 281 -30.74 28.06 21.41
N GLY A 282 -30.14 27.72 20.26
CA GLY A 282 -28.79 27.21 20.15
C GLY A 282 -27.89 28.06 19.26
N VAL A 283 -26.74 27.50 18.90
CA VAL A 283 -25.80 28.09 17.94
C VAL A 283 -25.84 27.29 16.66
N VAL A 284 -26.14 27.96 15.55
CA VAL A 284 -26.18 27.37 14.20
C VAL A 284 -24.98 27.83 13.40
N PHE A 285 -24.37 26.90 12.68
CA PHE A 285 -23.23 27.18 11.79
C PHE A 285 -23.67 26.98 10.32
N ASP A 286 -24.14 28.05 9.69
CA ASP A 286 -24.67 28.00 8.31
C ASP A 286 -23.62 27.65 7.25
N ASN A 287 -22.34 27.79 7.59
CA ASN A 287 -21.21 27.47 6.72
C ASN A 287 -20.35 26.32 7.29
N HIS A 288 -20.99 25.32 7.91
CA HIS A 288 -20.30 24.14 8.42
C HIS A 288 -20.11 23.08 7.33
N ILE A 289 -18.85 22.73 7.05
CA ILE A 289 -18.49 21.71 6.07
C ILE A 289 -17.85 20.52 6.80
N SER A 290 -18.38 19.33 6.55
CA SER A 290 -17.79 18.08 7.05
C SER A 290 -16.38 17.88 6.49
N THR A 291 -15.52 17.21 7.26
CA THR A 291 -14.13 16.91 6.86
C THR A 291 -14.01 15.88 5.72
N GLY A 292 -15.15 15.37 5.24
CA GLY A 292 -15.23 14.61 3.99
C GLY A 292 -16.67 14.35 3.56
N ASN A 293 -16.82 13.82 2.35
CA ASN A 293 -18.10 13.51 1.71
C ASN A 293 -18.65 12.10 2.03
N ALA A 294 -18.09 11.44 3.05
CA ALA A 294 -18.53 10.13 3.52
C ALA A 294 -18.51 10.09 5.05
N THR A 295 -19.39 9.29 5.65
CA THR A 295 -19.53 9.17 7.11
C THR A 295 -18.19 8.83 7.80
N ARG A 296 -17.40 7.92 7.21
CA ARG A 296 -16.07 7.55 7.72
C ARG A 296 -15.18 8.78 7.93
N THR A 297 -15.04 9.62 6.91
CA THR A 297 -14.12 10.77 6.92
C THR A 297 -14.68 11.94 7.71
N GLY A 298 -16.00 12.11 7.74
CA GLY A 298 -16.70 13.10 8.58
C GLY A 298 -16.53 12.81 10.07
N ILE A 299 -16.88 11.58 10.51
CA ILE A 299 -16.72 11.16 11.91
C ILE A 299 -15.25 11.17 12.32
N PHE A 300 -14.34 10.73 11.44
CA PHE A 300 -12.91 10.82 11.74
C PHE A 300 -12.46 12.25 12.01
N GLY A 301 -12.78 13.21 11.14
CA GLY A 301 -12.36 14.59 11.37
C GLY A 301 -13.03 15.21 12.59
N LEU A 302 -14.29 14.86 12.88
CA LEU A 302 -15.01 15.29 14.08
C LEU A 302 -14.26 14.91 15.37
N PHE A 303 -13.76 13.67 15.46
CA PHE A 303 -13.10 13.19 16.68
C PHE A 303 -11.58 13.41 16.71
N TYR A 304 -10.90 13.32 15.57
CA TYR A 304 -9.45 13.44 15.49
C TYR A 304 -8.94 14.86 15.21
N GLY A 305 -9.79 15.74 14.65
CA GLY A 305 -9.44 17.13 14.34
C GLY A 305 -8.47 17.29 13.16
N ILE A 306 -8.31 16.28 12.32
CA ILE A 306 -7.37 16.26 11.18
C ILE A 306 -8.05 15.67 9.92
N PRO A 307 -7.48 15.89 8.71
CA PRO A 307 -8.11 15.44 7.47
C PRO A 307 -8.37 13.92 7.42
N GLY A 308 -9.52 13.52 6.86
CA GLY A 308 -9.93 12.12 6.70
C GLY A 308 -8.96 11.22 5.92
N THR A 309 -8.04 11.81 5.15
CA THR A 309 -6.99 11.10 4.41
C THR A 309 -6.03 10.33 5.33
N TYR A 310 -5.93 10.69 6.61
CA TYR A 310 -5.11 9.97 7.59
C TYR A 310 -5.77 8.71 8.15
N TRP A 311 -7.07 8.49 7.90
CA TRP A 311 -7.86 7.39 8.48
C TRP A 311 -7.13 6.04 8.45
N HIS A 312 -6.61 5.63 7.30
CA HIS A 312 -5.97 4.33 7.14
C HIS A 312 -4.71 4.18 8.00
N GLY A 313 -3.97 5.27 8.21
CA GLY A 313 -2.84 5.29 9.14
C GLY A 313 -3.30 5.07 10.58
N PHE A 314 -4.41 5.68 10.99
CA PHE A 314 -4.97 5.50 12.33
C PHE A 314 -5.57 4.12 12.55
N LEU A 315 -6.28 3.57 11.56
CA LEU A 315 -6.82 2.22 11.59
C LEU A 315 -5.70 1.17 11.70
N ALA A 316 -4.67 1.26 10.85
CA ALA A 316 -3.57 0.32 10.85
C ALA A 316 -2.78 0.30 12.16
N ASN A 317 -2.76 1.43 12.87
CA ASN A 317 -2.05 1.58 14.14
C ASN A 317 -2.97 1.56 15.34
N GLN A 318 -4.27 1.36 15.11
CA GLN A 318 -5.34 1.42 16.09
C GLN A 318 -5.11 2.58 17.07
N ARG A 319 -4.97 3.80 16.54
CA ARG A 319 -4.69 4.99 17.36
C ARG A 319 -6.00 5.67 17.72
N SER A 320 -6.28 5.81 19.02
CA SER A 320 -7.46 6.54 19.54
C SER A 320 -7.30 8.06 19.35
N PRO A 321 -8.40 8.83 19.20
CA PRO A 321 -8.35 10.27 19.14
C PRO A 321 -8.05 10.89 20.51
N VAL A 322 -7.27 11.97 20.53
CA VAL A 322 -6.92 12.68 21.78
C VAL A 322 -8.14 13.18 22.55
N LEU A 323 -9.24 13.48 21.84
CA LEU A 323 -10.51 13.89 22.44
C LEU A 323 -11.08 12.80 23.34
N VAL A 324 -11.18 11.57 22.82
CA VAL A 324 -11.72 10.42 23.57
C VAL A 324 -10.79 10.06 24.72
N ASP A 325 -9.48 10.01 24.47
CA ASP A 325 -8.49 9.72 25.52
C ASP A 325 -8.59 10.76 26.66
N ARG A 326 -8.74 12.04 26.34
CA ARG A 326 -8.87 13.10 27.37
C ARG A 326 -10.18 13.01 28.16
N LEU A 327 -11.30 12.68 27.51
CA LEU A 327 -12.58 12.48 28.20
C LEU A 327 -12.49 11.30 29.18
N GLN A 328 -11.86 10.20 28.78
CA GLN A 328 -11.63 9.06 29.68
C GLN A 328 -10.72 9.42 30.86
N GLU A 329 -9.64 10.19 30.63
CA GLU A 329 -8.78 10.70 31.71
C GLU A 329 -9.53 11.61 32.70
N LEU A 330 -10.57 12.30 32.25
CA LEU A 330 -11.44 13.13 33.08
C LEU A 330 -12.58 12.32 33.73
N ASN A 331 -12.55 10.98 33.60
CA ASN A 331 -13.54 10.05 34.13
C ASN A 331 -14.96 10.26 33.57
N TYR A 332 -15.09 10.66 32.31
CA TYR A 332 -16.39 10.68 31.64
C TYR A 332 -16.90 9.25 31.41
N GLU A 333 -18.17 9.01 31.73
CA GLU A 333 -18.88 7.80 31.33
C GLU A 333 -19.26 7.91 29.85
N MET A 334 -18.79 6.96 29.05
CA MET A 334 -18.92 7.00 27.60
C MET A 334 -20.06 6.09 27.13
N GLY A 335 -21.19 6.69 26.75
CA GLY A 335 -22.30 5.99 26.11
C GLY A 335 -22.26 6.13 24.59
N ILE A 336 -21.97 5.04 23.87
CA ILE A 336 -21.97 5.00 22.40
C ILE A 336 -23.20 4.24 21.93
N PHE A 337 -24.14 4.94 21.29
CA PHE A 337 -25.38 4.39 20.77
C PHE A 337 -25.44 4.62 19.28
N THR A 338 -25.48 3.54 18.50
CA THR A 338 -25.54 3.61 17.04
C THR A 338 -26.68 2.78 16.49
N ALA A 339 -27.32 3.27 15.44
CA ALA A 339 -28.32 2.51 14.68
C ALA A 339 -27.64 1.52 13.70
N ALA A 340 -26.44 1.88 13.22
CA ALA A 340 -25.62 1.06 12.34
C ALA A 340 -24.44 0.43 13.12
N GLN A 341 -23.90 -0.68 12.58
CA GLN A 341 -22.76 -1.38 13.16
C GLN A 341 -21.48 -0.51 13.16
N LEU A 342 -20.66 -0.65 14.21
CA LEU A 342 -19.41 0.10 14.38
C LEU A 342 -18.20 -0.51 13.66
N GLU A 343 -18.39 -1.60 12.91
CA GLU A 343 -17.32 -2.24 12.14
C GLU A 343 -17.23 -1.71 10.70
N LYS A 344 -18.29 -1.09 10.20
CA LYS A 344 -18.37 -0.59 8.82
C LYS A 344 -19.02 0.80 8.80
N PRO A 345 -18.23 1.88 8.91
CA PRO A 345 -16.76 1.92 9.00
C PRO A 345 -16.20 1.39 10.32
N GLU A 346 -14.90 1.08 10.36
CA GLU A 346 -14.15 0.48 11.47
C GLU A 346 -13.95 1.44 12.67
N PHE A 347 -15.01 2.07 13.14
CA PHE A 347 -15.02 3.00 14.28
C PHE A 347 -14.67 2.29 15.59
N ASN A 348 -15.00 1.00 15.71
CA ASN A 348 -14.58 0.15 16.83
C ASN A 348 -13.07 -0.02 16.95
N GLN A 349 -12.31 0.11 15.87
CA GLN A 349 -10.85 -0.04 15.84
C GLN A 349 -10.10 1.31 15.78
N THR A 350 -10.85 2.41 15.73
CA THR A 350 -10.32 3.78 15.60
C THR A 350 -10.90 4.68 16.69
N VAL A 351 -11.97 5.41 16.39
CA VAL A 351 -12.59 6.45 17.23
C VAL A 351 -12.94 5.92 18.62
N PHE A 352 -13.52 4.71 18.68
CA PHE A 352 -14.02 4.12 19.91
C PHE A 352 -13.16 2.97 20.43
N LYS A 353 -11.93 2.82 19.92
CA LYS A 353 -11.04 1.70 20.27
C LYS A 353 -10.87 1.51 21.78
N ASN A 354 -10.66 2.61 22.49
CA ASN A 354 -10.36 2.58 23.93
C ASN A 354 -11.63 2.55 24.80
N ILE A 355 -12.83 2.53 24.21
CA ILE A 355 -14.08 2.48 24.98
C ILE A 355 -14.30 1.06 25.50
N PRO A 356 -14.33 0.84 26.83
CA PRO A 356 -14.57 -0.48 27.39
C PRO A 356 -16.01 -0.93 27.11
N ASN A 357 -16.20 -2.23 26.88
CA ASN A 357 -17.52 -2.83 26.64
C ASN A 357 -18.31 -2.16 25.50
N LEU A 358 -17.60 -1.71 24.46
CA LEU A 358 -18.22 -1.08 23.30
C LEU A 358 -19.26 -2.00 22.66
N ARG A 359 -20.50 -1.55 22.61
CA ARG A 359 -21.58 -2.24 21.92
C ARG A 359 -21.40 -2.06 20.41
N ILE A 360 -21.13 -3.14 19.70
CA ILE A 360 -20.81 -3.10 18.25
C ILE A 360 -22.08 -3.01 17.40
N GLU A 361 -23.19 -3.57 17.87
CA GLU A 361 -24.48 -3.63 17.17
C GLU A 361 -25.65 -3.35 18.14
N SER A 362 -26.72 -2.76 17.60
CA SER A 362 -27.91 -2.25 18.31
C SER A 362 -28.83 -3.31 18.90
#